data_AF-A0A1C5DVD4-F1
#
_entry.id   AF-A0A1C5DVD4-F1
#
_cell.length_a   1.000
_cell.length_b   1.000
_cell.length_c   1.000
_cell.angle_alpha   90.00
_cell.angle_beta   90.00
_cell.angle_gamma   90.00
#
_symmetry.space_group_name_H-M   'P 1'
#
loop_
_entity.id
_entity.type
_entity.pdbx_description
1 polymer ?
#
loop_
_entity_poly.entity_id
_entity_poly.type
_entity_poly.pdbx_seq_one_letter_code
_entity_poly.pdbx_strand_id
1 'polypeptide(L)'
;MYDPDPPFRAVRRRDGYLPLEDLGLIGDGTTAALVGLDGSIPWMCLPRFDSDPVFCALLDHARGGHFTVAPEDLVEARQHYQPDTGVLVTELRSRTGLVRLTDALALRSGADLTDDMPAGRAELVRSAVVVDGRVRLRAELEPRGGGQAQALFSGLEVRPQRQPGLRLHLRANRPLTGLRSTHELRQGERLDLVLSWGRFHRHHRFDTDAMLKGTADAWHRWMRHCDYAGPQAALVRRAALTLKMCDDWASGSLVAAPTSSLPAPIGGIRNWDDRYAWIRDAAYAVFALRRIGFDGEADSFLGWVLDAFEHSRQPRIMYTLQGATVPDEVEDGEPAGYRVPPRCAGATARPTSASTTSTARSSTAPTSGCCRAGRSSRRCGRELPDSPTRPSAPGANPTRGSGKYAARDGRSPTRPGCARWPWAGRCASGSGTACPAGSTSGGRRPRRCAAPSWRSPGREVAAVGRGRAAVPLSARRGPGRTGR
;
A
#
# COMPACT_ATOMS: atom_id res chain seq x y z
N MET A 1 17.41 -1.29 6.47
CA MET A 1 17.45 0.18 6.27
C MET A 1 16.91 0.44 4.87
N TYR A 2 16.25 1.58 4.62
CA TYR A 2 15.78 1.90 3.27
C TYR A 2 16.99 2.15 2.37
N ASP A 3 17.06 1.43 1.25
CA ASP A 3 18.12 1.51 0.25
C ASP A 3 17.46 1.91 -1.08
N PRO A 4 17.82 3.07 -1.68
CA PRO A 4 17.26 3.51 -2.94
C PRO A 4 17.90 2.81 -4.16
N ASP A 5 19.06 2.17 -4.03
CA ASP A 5 19.74 1.46 -5.12
C ASP A 5 20.20 0.05 -4.68
N PRO A 6 19.26 -0.84 -4.31
CA PRO A 6 19.60 -2.14 -3.76
C PRO A 6 20.35 -3.02 -4.78
N PRO A 7 21.24 -3.92 -4.31
CA PRO A 7 21.99 -4.80 -5.20
C PRO A 7 21.08 -5.82 -5.88
N PHE A 8 21.53 -6.33 -7.04
CA PHE A 8 20.93 -7.51 -7.65
C PHE A 8 21.08 -8.72 -6.72
N ARG A 9 20.04 -9.55 -6.66
CA ARG A 9 20.02 -10.81 -5.91
C ARG A 9 19.25 -11.89 -6.66
N ALA A 10 19.73 -13.14 -6.52
CA ALA A 10 19.07 -14.30 -7.10
C ALA A 10 17.62 -14.41 -6.57
N VAL A 11 16.66 -14.54 -7.49
CA VAL A 11 15.24 -14.67 -7.17
C VAL A 11 14.97 -16.08 -6.66
N ARG A 12 14.44 -16.23 -5.45
CA ARG A 12 14.25 -17.53 -4.80
C ARG A 12 12.83 -17.67 -4.27
N ARG A 13 12.15 -18.75 -4.66
CA ARG A 13 10.89 -19.16 -4.04
C ARG A 13 11.17 -20.17 -2.92
N ARG A 14 10.37 -20.13 -1.85
CA ARG A 14 10.33 -21.09 -0.75
C ARG A 14 8.94 -21.71 -0.70
N ASP A 15 8.86 -23.03 -0.80
CA ASP A 15 7.58 -23.78 -0.75
C ASP A 15 6.58 -23.34 -1.86
N GLY A 16 7.10 -22.83 -2.98
CA GLY A 16 6.32 -22.25 -4.08
C GLY A 16 6.11 -20.72 -4.01
N TYR A 17 6.31 -20.10 -2.85
CA TYR A 17 6.02 -18.68 -2.59
C TYR A 17 7.27 -17.79 -2.68
N LEU A 18 7.11 -16.51 -3.04
CA LEU A 18 8.15 -15.52 -2.79
C LEU A 18 8.20 -15.18 -1.28
N PRO A 19 9.38 -14.86 -0.73
CA PRO A 19 9.49 -14.18 0.56
C PRO A 19 8.69 -12.86 0.56
N LEU A 20 8.15 -12.45 1.70
CA LEU A 20 7.35 -11.21 1.78
C LEU A 20 8.23 -9.97 1.56
N GLU A 21 9.51 -10.05 1.93
CA GLU A 21 10.53 -9.04 1.66
C GLU A 21 10.96 -8.94 0.18
N ASP A 22 10.39 -9.79 -0.69
CA ASP A 22 10.61 -9.79 -2.15
C ASP A 22 9.39 -9.22 -2.91
N LEU A 23 8.42 -8.64 -2.19
CA LEU A 23 7.19 -8.03 -2.71
C LEU A 23 7.18 -6.51 -2.45
N GLY A 24 7.03 -5.72 -3.51
CA GLY A 24 6.78 -4.28 -3.45
C GLY A 24 5.29 -3.95 -3.54
N LEU A 25 4.85 -2.93 -2.81
CA LEU A 25 3.46 -2.44 -2.84
C LEU A 25 3.29 -1.32 -3.90
N ILE A 26 2.25 -1.41 -4.73
CA ILE A 26 1.72 -0.28 -5.50
C ILE A 26 0.24 -0.06 -5.14
N GLY A 27 -0.20 1.21 -5.10
CA GLY A 27 -1.55 1.60 -4.70
C GLY A 27 -2.03 2.83 -5.51
N ASP A 28 -3.34 2.93 -5.75
CA ASP A 28 -3.99 4.14 -6.31
C ASP A 28 -5.00 4.79 -5.35
N GLY A 29 -5.00 4.40 -4.07
CA GLY A 29 -5.97 4.87 -3.08
C GLY A 29 -7.37 4.28 -3.25
N THR A 30 -7.60 3.34 -4.18
CA THR A 30 -8.86 2.57 -4.22
C THR A 30 -8.58 1.08 -4.21
N THR A 31 -7.46 0.65 -4.78
CA THR A 31 -6.91 -0.68 -4.57
C THR A 31 -5.38 -0.67 -4.53
N ALA A 32 -4.82 -1.83 -4.26
CA ALA A 32 -3.39 -2.09 -4.26
C ALA A 32 -3.06 -3.45 -4.89
N ALA A 33 -1.82 -3.57 -5.33
CA ALA A 33 -1.23 -4.80 -5.83
C ALA A 33 0.15 -5.00 -5.20
N LEU A 34 0.53 -6.27 -5.00
CA LEU A 34 1.90 -6.64 -4.63
C LEU A 34 2.65 -7.11 -5.87
N VAL A 35 3.88 -6.64 -6.05
CA VAL A 35 4.74 -6.88 -7.22
C VAL A 35 6.01 -7.60 -6.77
N GLY A 36 6.18 -8.85 -7.19
CA GLY A 36 7.33 -9.66 -6.85
C GLY A 36 8.60 -9.31 -7.64
N LEU A 37 9.76 -9.58 -7.04
CA LEU A 37 11.08 -9.53 -7.70
C LEU A 37 11.20 -10.43 -8.93
N ASP A 38 10.28 -11.38 -9.14
CA ASP A 38 10.22 -12.24 -10.32
C ASP A 38 9.37 -11.66 -11.47
N GLY A 39 8.87 -10.43 -11.33
CA GLY A 39 7.97 -9.78 -12.29
C GLY A 39 6.51 -10.23 -12.20
N SER A 40 6.15 -11.08 -11.23
CA SER A 40 4.76 -11.46 -10.96
C SER A 40 4.01 -10.46 -10.08
N ILE A 41 2.70 -10.40 -10.25
CA ILE A 41 1.76 -9.77 -9.31
C ILE A 41 0.93 -10.91 -8.72
N PRO A 42 1.33 -11.48 -7.56
CA PRO A 42 0.64 -12.61 -6.95
C PRO A 42 -0.56 -12.20 -6.08
N TRP A 43 -0.76 -10.91 -5.84
CA TRP A 43 -1.87 -10.40 -5.03
C TRP A 43 -2.43 -9.09 -5.60
N MET A 44 -3.74 -9.05 -5.82
CA MET A 44 -4.50 -7.85 -6.17
C MET A 44 -5.99 -8.09 -5.92
N CYS A 45 -6.66 -7.12 -5.30
CA CYS A 45 -8.13 -7.09 -5.14
C CYS A 45 -8.74 -6.12 -6.16
N LEU A 46 -9.90 -6.46 -6.72
CA LEU A 46 -10.58 -5.60 -7.71
C LEU A 46 -12.10 -5.60 -7.51
N PRO A 47 -12.79 -4.45 -7.64
CA PRO A 47 -12.24 -3.13 -7.97
C PRO A 47 -11.63 -2.36 -6.78
N ARG A 48 -11.83 -2.80 -5.54
CA ARG A 48 -11.35 -2.13 -4.31
C ARG A 48 -10.47 -3.04 -3.46
N PHE A 49 -9.78 -2.47 -2.46
CA PHE A 49 -9.04 -3.22 -1.42
C PHE A 49 -9.85 -4.39 -0.81
N ASP A 50 -11.09 -4.12 -0.40
CA ASP A 50 -11.96 -5.08 0.30
C ASP A 50 -12.68 -6.08 -0.63
N SER A 51 -12.51 -5.93 -1.95
CA SER A 51 -13.13 -6.82 -2.95
C SER A 51 -12.41 -8.15 -3.07
N ASP A 52 -13.03 -9.17 -3.67
CA ASP A 52 -12.38 -10.48 -3.84
C ASP A 52 -11.04 -10.36 -4.61
N PRO A 53 -10.01 -11.15 -4.22
CA PRO A 53 -8.73 -11.14 -4.91
C PRO A 53 -8.86 -11.72 -6.33
N VAL A 54 -8.53 -10.90 -7.34
CA VAL A 54 -8.39 -11.36 -8.73
C VAL A 54 -7.10 -12.16 -8.90
N PHE A 55 -6.07 -11.85 -8.11
CA PHE A 55 -4.85 -12.64 -7.94
C PHE A 55 -4.68 -12.95 -6.45
N CYS A 56 -4.46 -14.22 -6.14
CA CYS A 56 -4.41 -14.80 -4.81
C CYS A 56 -3.21 -15.77 -4.65
N ALA A 57 -2.24 -15.74 -5.57
CA ALA A 57 -1.05 -16.59 -5.51
C ALA A 57 -0.16 -16.36 -4.27
N LEU A 58 -0.36 -15.26 -3.54
CA LEU A 58 0.19 -15.06 -2.20
C LEU A 58 -0.30 -16.09 -1.18
N LEU A 59 -1.56 -16.55 -1.29
CA LEU A 59 -2.14 -17.56 -0.40
C LEU A 59 -2.20 -18.94 -1.06
N ASP A 60 -2.36 -19.03 -2.39
CA ASP A 60 -2.33 -20.29 -3.12
C ASP A 60 -1.49 -20.16 -4.39
N HIS A 61 -0.19 -20.47 -4.29
CA HIS A 61 0.74 -20.30 -5.41
C HIS A 61 0.41 -21.14 -6.66
N ALA A 62 -0.48 -22.14 -6.55
CA ALA A 62 -0.84 -23.05 -7.64
C ALA A 62 -2.18 -22.71 -8.33
N ARG A 63 -3.17 -22.20 -7.58
CA ARG A 63 -4.55 -21.93 -8.07
C ARG A 63 -4.99 -20.47 -7.88
N GLY A 64 -4.22 -19.70 -7.12
CA GLY A 64 -4.54 -18.34 -6.74
C GLY A 64 -4.52 -17.35 -7.90
N GLY A 65 -3.84 -17.65 -9.00
CA GLY A 65 -3.72 -16.75 -10.14
C GLY A 65 -2.78 -15.57 -9.89
N HIS A 66 -2.27 -14.98 -10.96
CA HIS A 66 -1.24 -13.96 -10.96
C HIS A 66 -1.18 -13.20 -12.30
N PHE A 67 -0.42 -12.10 -12.35
CA PHE A 67 -0.02 -11.45 -13.62
C PHE A 67 1.51 -11.35 -13.68
N THR A 68 2.19 -12.10 -14.56
CA THR A 68 3.66 -12.08 -14.73
C THR A 68 4.08 -11.33 -15.99
N VAL A 69 5.13 -10.51 -15.87
CA VAL A 69 5.92 -9.98 -16.98
C VAL A 69 7.40 -10.18 -16.65
N ALA A 70 8.07 -11.12 -17.29
CA ALA A 70 9.43 -11.54 -16.91
C ALA A 70 10.24 -12.13 -18.07
N PRO A 71 11.58 -12.10 -18.04
CA PRO A 71 12.39 -12.95 -18.91
C PRO A 71 12.14 -14.43 -18.60
N GLU A 72 12.17 -15.30 -19.61
CA GLU A 72 12.07 -16.75 -19.40
C GLU A 72 13.27 -17.31 -18.59
N ASP A 73 14.49 -16.85 -18.91
CA ASP A 73 15.73 -17.19 -18.20
C ASP A 73 16.09 -16.18 -17.09
N LEU A 74 15.17 -15.86 -16.17
CA LEU A 74 15.46 -14.95 -15.05
C LEU A 74 16.55 -15.53 -14.13
N VAL A 75 17.62 -14.77 -13.89
CA VAL A 75 18.75 -15.16 -13.03
C VAL A 75 18.69 -14.42 -11.69
N GLU A 76 18.60 -13.09 -11.75
CA GLU A 76 18.62 -12.22 -10.59
C GLU A 76 17.81 -10.94 -10.86
N ALA A 77 17.38 -10.30 -9.79
CA ALA A 77 16.60 -9.08 -9.86
C ALA A 77 16.96 -8.11 -8.74
N ARG A 78 16.58 -6.85 -8.93
CA ARG A 78 16.49 -5.84 -7.88
C ARG A 78 15.25 -5.00 -8.08
N GLN A 79 14.75 -4.39 -7.01
CA GLN A 79 13.52 -3.61 -7.04
C GLN A 79 13.67 -2.37 -6.17
N HIS A 80 13.28 -1.22 -6.71
CA HIS A 80 13.30 0.08 -6.04
C HIS A 80 12.11 0.93 -6.49
N TYR A 81 11.67 1.86 -5.66
CA TYR A 81 10.69 2.86 -6.07
C TYR A 81 11.37 4.02 -6.79
N GLN A 82 10.69 4.63 -7.76
CA GLN A 82 11.13 5.94 -8.24
C GLN A 82 11.06 6.94 -7.07
N PRO A 83 12.07 7.81 -6.87
CA PRO A 83 12.15 8.70 -5.71
C PRO A 83 10.86 9.48 -5.46
N ASP A 84 10.38 9.46 -4.21
CA ASP A 84 9.16 10.15 -3.77
C ASP A 84 7.86 9.73 -4.50
N THR A 85 7.75 8.48 -4.97
CA THR A 85 6.51 7.97 -5.62
C THR A 85 6.04 6.59 -5.16
N GLY A 86 4.80 6.24 -5.52
CA GLY A 86 4.30 4.85 -5.54
C GLY A 86 4.61 4.08 -6.84
N VAL A 87 5.47 4.60 -7.73
CA VAL A 87 5.86 3.93 -8.97
C VAL A 87 7.05 3.00 -8.69
N LEU A 88 6.90 1.72 -9.04
CA LEU A 88 7.86 0.67 -8.70
C LEU A 88 8.65 0.24 -9.93
N VAL A 89 9.97 0.08 -9.77
CA VAL A 89 10.89 -0.36 -10.82
C VAL A 89 11.52 -1.68 -10.39
N THR A 90 11.32 -2.74 -11.17
CA THR A 90 12.00 -4.03 -11.02
C THR A 90 12.95 -4.23 -12.19
N GLU A 91 14.25 -4.32 -11.92
CA GLU A 91 15.26 -4.65 -12.93
C GLU A 91 15.53 -6.16 -12.89
N LEU A 92 15.22 -6.83 -13.99
CA LEU A 92 15.18 -8.28 -14.17
C LEU A 92 16.32 -8.69 -15.12
N ARG A 93 17.36 -9.35 -14.61
CA ARG A 93 18.50 -9.80 -15.41
C ARG A 93 18.31 -11.25 -15.85
N SER A 94 18.37 -11.48 -17.17
CA SER A 94 18.49 -12.82 -17.74
C SER A 94 19.94 -13.16 -18.05
N ARG A 95 20.18 -14.39 -18.55
CA ARG A 95 21.48 -14.79 -19.11
C ARG A 95 21.95 -13.96 -20.32
N THR A 96 21.03 -13.24 -20.97
CA THR A 96 21.25 -12.64 -22.31
C THR A 96 20.89 -11.15 -22.40
N GLY A 97 20.41 -10.54 -21.31
CA GLY A 97 20.05 -9.13 -21.27
C GLY A 97 19.44 -8.68 -19.95
N LEU A 98 19.09 -7.39 -19.90
CA LEU A 98 18.49 -6.73 -18.73
C LEU A 98 17.16 -6.07 -19.12
N VAL A 99 16.09 -6.38 -18.40
CA VAL A 99 14.79 -5.73 -18.55
C VAL A 99 14.54 -4.81 -17.36
N ARG A 100 14.11 -3.58 -17.63
CA ARG A 100 13.50 -2.71 -16.62
C ARG A 100 11.99 -2.77 -16.76
N LEU A 101 11.34 -3.36 -15.77
CA LEU A 101 9.90 -3.39 -15.62
C LEU A 101 9.47 -2.24 -14.70
N THR A 102 8.59 -1.36 -15.17
CA THR A 102 8.00 -0.28 -14.36
C THR A 102 6.52 -0.55 -14.17
N ASP A 103 6.10 -0.71 -12.91
CA ASP A 103 4.76 -1.07 -12.50
C ASP A 103 4.12 0.07 -11.69
N ALA A 104 2.87 0.42 -12.00
CA ALA A 104 2.08 1.39 -11.25
C ALA A 104 0.57 1.19 -11.43
N LEU A 105 -0.21 1.46 -10.39
CA LEU A 105 -1.63 1.74 -10.54
C LEU A 105 -1.79 3.20 -10.95
N ALA A 106 -2.43 3.44 -12.08
CA ALA A 106 -2.33 4.71 -12.79
C ALA A 106 -3.25 5.77 -12.20
N LEU A 107 -2.67 6.94 -11.92
CA LEU A 107 -3.39 8.12 -11.44
C LEU A 107 -3.75 9.04 -12.62
N ARG A 108 -4.79 9.86 -12.45
CA ARG A 108 -5.22 10.85 -13.44
C ARG A 108 -4.17 11.94 -13.60
N SER A 109 -3.97 12.40 -14.82
CA SER A 109 -3.12 13.57 -15.05
C SER A 109 -3.71 14.78 -14.34
N GLY A 110 -2.89 15.54 -13.61
CA GLY A 110 -3.34 16.66 -12.79
C GLY A 110 -4.01 16.28 -11.47
N ALA A 111 -4.14 14.99 -11.12
CA ALA A 111 -4.64 14.54 -9.82
C ALA A 111 -3.95 15.25 -8.65
N ASP A 112 -4.70 15.81 -7.71
CA ASP A 112 -4.20 15.99 -6.35
C ASP A 112 -4.59 14.78 -5.50
N LEU A 113 -3.75 14.42 -4.54
CA LEU A 113 -3.98 13.29 -3.63
C LEU A 113 -4.44 13.77 -2.24
N THR A 114 -4.59 15.09 -2.07
CA THR A 114 -5.18 15.73 -0.89
C THR A 114 -6.69 15.98 -1.02
N ASP A 115 -7.25 15.85 -2.24
CA ASP A 115 -8.68 16.01 -2.50
C ASP A 115 -9.41 14.67 -2.27
N ASP A 116 -10.64 14.70 -1.73
CA ASP A 116 -11.51 13.52 -1.58
C ASP A 116 -12.06 12.97 -2.93
N MET A 117 -11.42 13.31 -4.05
CA MET A 117 -11.83 12.94 -5.40
C MET A 117 -11.06 11.71 -5.91
N PRO A 118 -11.76 10.65 -6.38
CA PRO A 118 -11.10 9.46 -6.94
C PRO A 118 -10.23 9.79 -8.16
N ALA A 119 -8.94 9.98 -7.94
CA ALA A 119 -7.96 10.26 -8.99
C ALA A 119 -7.29 8.98 -9.53
N GLY A 120 -7.73 7.79 -9.09
CA GLY A 120 -7.43 6.53 -9.76
C GLY A 120 -8.04 6.48 -11.17
N ARG A 121 -7.39 5.72 -12.06
CA ARG A 121 -7.88 5.48 -13.44
C ARG A 121 -8.53 4.12 -13.64
N ALA A 122 -8.53 3.25 -12.63
CA ALA A 122 -8.90 1.83 -12.76
C ALA A 122 -8.05 1.10 -13.82
N GLU A 123 -6.75 1.43 -13.87
CA GLU A 123 -5.77 0.92 -14.83
C GLU A 123 -4.44 0.57 -14.13
N LEU A 124 -3.98 -0.67 -14.27
CA LEU A 124 -2.64 -1.12 -13.91
C LEU A 124 -1.75 -1.02 -15.15
N VAL A 125 -0.64 -0.28 -15.04
CA VAL A 125 0.37 -0.11 -16.09
C VAL A 125 1.58 -0.97 -15.76
N ARG A 126 2.07 -1.69 -16.76
CA ARG A 126 3.32 -2.45 -16.73
C ARG A 126 4.12 -2.16 -18.00
N SER A 127 5.23 -1.43 -17.90
CA SER A 127 6.11 -1.14 -19.04
C SER A 127 7.45 -1.86 -18.88
N ALA A 128 7.72 -2.83 -19.75
CA ALA A 128 8.95 -3.61 -19.77
C ALA A 128 9.85 -3.14 -20.92
N VAL A 129 11.00 -2.54 -20.60
CA VAL A 129 11.99 -2.05 -21.57
C VAL A 129 13.26 -2.89 -21.47
N VAL A 130 13.76 -3.40 -22.59
CA VAL A 130 15.09 -4.06 -22.63
C VAL A 130 16.15 -2.97 -22.59
N VAL A 131 16.86 -2.87 -21.47
CA VAL A 131 17.93 -1.88 -21.23
C VAL A 131 19.24 -2.32 -21.90
N ASP A 132 19.48 -3.63 -21.95
CA ASP A 132 20.69 -4.24 -22.50
C ASP A 132 20.41 -5.62 -23.09
N GLY A 133 21.18 -6.00 -24.11
CA GLY A 133 21.16 -7.33 -24.72
C GLY A 133 19.88 -7.70 -25.47
N ARG A 134 19.48 -8.98 -25.35
CA ARG A 134 18.32 -9.57 -26.01
C ARG A 134 17.57 -10.48 -25.04
N VAL A 135 16.26 -10.37 -24.97
CA VAL A 135 15.43 -11.08 -24.01
C VAL A 135 14.20 -11.70 -24.68
N ARG A 136 13.90 -12.95 -24.32
CA ARG A 136 12.62 -13.59 -24.57
C ARG A 136 11.73 -13.34 -23.35
N LEU A 137 10.79 -12.40 -23.49
CA LEU A 137 9.96 -11.88 -22.41
C LEU A 137 8.59 -12.56 -22.45
N ARG A 138 8.22 -13.26 -21.38
CA ARG A 138 6.87 -13.82 -21.20
C ARG A 138 5.94 -12.79 -20.53
N ALA A 139 4.70 -12.76 -20.99
CA ALA A 139 3.59 -12.05 -20.37
C ALA A 139 2.42 -13.01 -20.18
N GLU A 140 1.97 -13.16 -18.93
CA GLU A 140 1.05 -14.21 -18.48
C GLU A 140 0.04 -13.64 -17.49
N LEU A 141 -1.24 -13.63 -17.85
CA LEU A 141 -2.35 -13.13 -17.03
C LEU A 141 -3.29 -14.29 -16.69
N GLU A 142 -3.34 -14.69 -15.42
CA GLU A 142 -4.12 -15.83 -14.95
C GLU A 142 -4.96 -15.41 -13.73
N PRO A 143 -6.27 -15.13 -13.87
CA PRO A 143 -7.12 -14.82 -12.72
C PRO A 143 -7.29 -16.01 -11.75
N ARG A 144 -7.64 -15.76 -10.47
CA ARG A 144 -7.93 -16.79 -9.46
C ARG A 144 -8.98 -17.77 -9.99
N GLY A 145 -8.63 -19.06 -10.04
CA GLY A 145 -9.50 -20.11 -10.57
C GLY A 145 -9.72 -20.06 -12.09
N GLY A 146 -8.88 -19.32 -12.84
CA GLY A 146 -8.95 -19.20 -14.29
C GLY A 146 -9.84 -18.06 -14.79
N GLY A 147 -9.83 -17.85 -16.10
CA GLY A 147 -10.66 -16.85 -16.77
C GLY A 147 -10.75 -17.09 -18.27
N GLN A 148 -11.84 -16.66 -18.88
CA GLN A 148 -12.02 -16.69 -20.33
C GLN A 148 -11.49 -15.40 -20.94
N ALA A 149 -10.80 -15.51 -22.08
CA ALA A 149 -10.29 -14.36 -22.83
C ALA A 149 -10.80 -14.37 -24.27
N GLN A 150 -11.19 -13.20 -24.77
CA GLN A 150 -11.57 -12.99 -26.16
C GLN A 150 -10.97 -11.68 -26.70
N ALA A 151 -10.70 -11.62 -28.00
CA ALA A 151 -10.19 -10.40 -28.63
C ALA A 151 -11.20 -9.25 -28.50
N LEU A 152 -10.76 -8.09 -28.01
CA LEU A 152 -11.57 -6.88 -27.89
C LEU A 152 -10.73 -5.63 -28.18
N PHE A 153 -11.05 -4.95 -29.28
CA PHE A 153 -10.29 -3.81 -29.82
C PHE A 153 -8.80 -4.21 -30.05
N SER A 154 -7.85 -3.40 -29.60
CA SER A 154 -6.39 -3.69 -29.64
C SER A 154 -5.89 -4.50 -28.44
N GLY A 155 -6.71 -5.43 -27.92
CA GLY A 155 -6.42 -6.16 -26.69
C GLY A 155 -7.33 -7.36 -26.46
N LEU A 156 -7.38 -7.83 -25.21
CA LEU A 156 -8.19 -8.95 -24.77
C LEU A 156 -9.20 -8.49 -23.71
N GLU A 157 -10.48 -8.79 -23.90
CA GLU A 157 -11.43 -8.83 -22.78
C GLU A 157 -11.16 -10.12 -22.00
N VAL A 158 -11.02 -10.00 -20.68
CA VAL A 158 -10.83 -11.14 -19.79
C VAL A 158 -11.95 -11.15 -18.74
N ARG A 159 -12.57 -12.31 -18.55
CA ARG A 159 -13.63 -12.55 -17.56
C ARG A 159 -13.13 -13.58 -16.54
N PRO A 160 -12.77 -13.18 -15.32
CA PRO A 160 -12.38 -14.09 -14.24
C PRO A 160 -13.53 -15.03 -13.90
N GLN A 161 -13.24 -16.34 -13.79
CA GLN A 161 -14.28 -17.35 -13.55
C GLN A 161 -14.94 -17.17 -12.17
N ARG A 162 -14.17 -16.73 -11.17
CA ARG A 162 -14.65 -16.49 -9.79
C ARG A 162 -15.33 -15.15 -9.58
N GLN A 163 -15.24 -14.23 -10.54
CA GLN A 163 -15.88 -12.92 -10.45
C GLN A 163 -16.59 -12.59 -11.78
N PRO A 164 -17.71 -13.26 -12.11
CA PRO A 164 -18.36 -13.09 -13.42
C PRO A 164 -18.84 -11.65 -13.73
N GLY A 165 -19.08 -10.85 -12.69
CA GLY A 165 -19.39 -9.42 -12.82
C GLY A 165 -18.17 -8.52 -13.07
N LEU A 166 -16.95 -8.99 -12.76
CA LEU A 166 -15.72 -8.27 -13.08
C LEU A 166 -15.36 -8.49 -14.55
N ARG A 167 -15.22 -7.40 -15.28
CA ARG A 167 -14.64 -7.39 -16.62
C ARG A 167 -13.28 -6.73 -16.56
N LEU A 168 -12.33 -7.32 -17.25
CA LEU A 168 -10.98 -6.78 -17.44
C LEU A 168 -10.72 -6.53 -18.92
N HIS A 169 -9.92 -5.51 -19.24
CA HIS A 169 -9.41 -5.26 -20.59
C HIS A 169 -7.89 -5.13 -20.54
N LEU A 170 -7.20 -6.14 -21.08
CA LEU A 170 -5.74 -6.15 -21.23
C LEU A 170 -5.38 -5.59 -22.61
N ARG A 171 -4.79 -4.40 -22.66
CA ARG A 171 -4.25 -3.79 -23.87
C ARG A 171 -2.73 -3.95 -23.90
N ALA A 172 -2.16 -4.03 -25.10
CA ALA A 172 -0.72 -4.15 -25.32
C ALA A 172 -0.26 -3.32 -26.52
N ASN A 173 1.03 -2.93 -26.53
CA ASN A 173 1.66 -2.26 -27.67
C ASN A 173 2.14 -3.24 -28.76
N ARG A 174 2.12 -4.55 -28.46
CA ARG A 174 2.43 -5.67 -29.34
C ARG A 174 1.28 -6.68 -29.35
N PRO A 175 1.09 -7.49 -30.41
CA PRO A 175 -0.01 -8.46 -30.47
C PRO A 175 0.02 -9.47 -29.31
N LEU A 176 -1.15 -9.74 -28.73
CA LEU A 176 -1.32 -10.79 -27.72
C LEU A 176 -1.90 -12.05 -28.36
N THR A 177 -1.22 -13.19 -28.18
CA THR A 177 -1.67 -14.51 -28.64
C THR A 177 -2.75 -15.13 -27.74
N GLY A 178 -3.03 -14.52 -26.59
CA GLY A 178 -3.96 -15.00 -25.57
C GLY A 178 -3.53 -14.50 -24.19
N LEU A 179 -4.03 -15.14 -23.14
CA LEU A 179 -3.61 -14.88 -21.75
C LEU A 179 -2.13 -15.18 -21.47
N ARG A 180 -1.49 -15.98 -22.33
CA ARG A 180 -0.07 -16.30 -22.33
C ARG A 180 0.52 -15.86 -23.67
N SER A 181 1.57 -15.05 -23.64
CA SER A 181 2.29 -14.58 -24.83
C SER A 181 3.79 -14.40 -24.54
N THR A 182 4.61 -14.61 -25.57
CA THR A 182 6.07 -14.47 -25.47
C THR A 182 6.56 -13.54 -26.59
N HIS A 183 7.45 -12.61 -26.25
CA HIS A 183 7.96 -11.57 -27.13
C HIS A 183 9.49 -11.62 -27.17
N GLU A 184 10.08 -11.74 -28.36
CA GLU A 184 11.53 -11.48 -28.52
C GLU A 184 11.76 -9.98 -28.62
N LEU A 185 12.61 -9.45 -27.74
CA LEU A 185 12.94 -8.03 -27.64
C LEU A 185 14.46 -7.85 -27.61
N ARG A 186 14.97 -6.85 -28.34
CA ARG A 186 16.36 -6.36 -28.27
C ARG A 186 16.42 -5.08 -27.44
N GLN A 187 17.64 -4.68 -27.06
CA GLN A 187 17.92 -3.38 -26.43
C GLN A 187 17.16 -2.22 -27.11
N GLY A 188 16.50 -1.38 -26.28
CA GLY A 188 15.66 -0.28 -26.71
C GLY A 188 14.22 -0.67 -27.08
N GLU A 189 13.94 -1.95 -27.34
CA GLU A 189 12.57 -2.43 -27.54
C GLU A 189 11.82 -2.58 -26.21
N ARG A 190 10.50 -2.42 -26.27
CA ARG A 190 9.61 -2.55 -25.12
C ARG A 190 8.32 -3.33 -25.40
N LEU A 191 7.79 -3.92 -24.33
CA LEU A 191 6.43 -4.43 -24.21
C LEU A 191 5.69 -3.59 -23.16
N ASP A 192 4.63 -2.91 -23.57
CA ASP A 192 3.75 -2.17 -22.69
C ASP A 192 2.44 -2.94 -22.52
N LEU A 193 1.95 -3.04 -21.29
CA LEU A 193 0.71 -3.70 -20.93
C LEU A 193 -0.12 -2.79 -20.03
N VAL A 194 -1.40 -2.65 -20.32
CA VAL A 194 -2.36 -1.90 -19.48
C VAL A 194 -3.56 -2.80 -19.21
N LEU A 195 -3.72 -3.21 -17.94
CA LEU A 195 -4.86 -3.98 -17.46
C LEU A 195 -5.88 -3.02 -16.83
N SER A 196 -7.04 -2.90 -17.46
CA SER A 196 -8.10 -1.94 -17.07
C SER A 196 -9.30 -2.69 -16.49
N TRP A 197 -9.99 -2.12 -15.49
CA TRP A 197 -11.26 -2.66 -14.96
C TRP A 197 -12.38 -1.61 -14.99
N GLY A 198 -13.64 -2.07 -14.97
CA GLY A 198 -14.80 -1.18 -15.03
C GLY A 198 -15.18 -0.76 -16.46
N ARG A 199 -15.18 0.55 -16.75
CA ARG A 199 -15.66 1.10 -18.04
C ARG A 199 -14.54 1.20 -19.07
N PHE A 200 -14.63 0.44 -20.15
CA PHE A 200 -13.67 0.50 -21.27
C PHE A 200 -14.08 1.51 -22.33
N HIS A 201 -13.16 2.37 -22.75
CA HIS A 201 -13.36 3.30 -23.87
C HIS A 201 -12.78 2.72 -25.16
N ARG A 202 -13.60 2.62 -26.22
CA ARG A 202 -13.26 1.95 -27.49
C ARG A 202 -12.06 2.53 -28.25
N HIS A 203 -11.67 3.78 -27.96
CA HIS A 203 -10.76 4.57 -28.80
C HIS A 203 -9.52 5.13 -28.08
N HIS A 204 -9.33 4.84 -26.78
CA HIS A 204 -8.12 5.28 -26.08
C HIS A 204 -6.92 4.40 -26.44
N ARG A 205 -6.13 4.87 -27.41
CA ARG A 205 -4.68 4.60 -27.42
C ARG A 205 -4.14 5.00 -26.05
N PHE A 206 -3.36 4.11 -25.45
CA PHE A 206 -2.65 4.40 -24.21
C PHE A 206 -1.22 4.84 -24.53
N ASP A 207 -0.66 5.64 -23.64
CA ASP A 207 0.73 6.08 -23.67
C ASP A 207 1.26 5.80 -22.26
N THR A 208 2.08 4.75 -22.13
CA THR A 208 2.59 4.30 -20.83
C THR A 208 3.55 5.30 -20.23
N ASP A 209 4.35 6.00 -21.03
CA ASP A 209 5.26 7.04 -20.54
C ASP A 209 4.47 8.22 -19.96
N ALA A 210 3.42 8.67 -20.67
CA ALA A 210 2.53 9.72 -20.16
C ALA A 210 1.72 9.28 -18.93
N MET A 211 1.29 8.01 -18.86
CA MET A 211 0.58 7.46 -17.69
C MET A 211 1.49 7.33 -16.47
N LEU A 212 2.70 6.78 -16.63
CA LEU A 212 3.70 6.66 -15.57
C LEU A 212 4.17 8.04 -15.10
N LYS A 213 4.42 8.98 -16.04
CA LYS A 213 4.77 10.36 -15.69
C LYS A 213 3.64 11.06 -14.93
N GLY A 214 2.39 11.00 -15.41
CA GLY A 214 1.26 11.62 -14.73
C GLY A 214 1.03 11.06 -13.32
N THR A 215 1.32 9.77 -13.13
CA THR A 215 1.29 9.07 -11.84
C THR A 215 2.42 9.54 -10.92
N ALA A 216 3.66 9.58 -11.41
CA ALA A 216 4.81 10.12 -10.67
C ALA A 216 4.59 11.59 -10.27
N ASP A 217 4.13 12.42 -11.22
CA ASP A 217 3.82 13.84 -10.97
C ASP A 217 2.76 14.00 -9.86
N ALA A 218 1.78 13.11 -9.76
CA ALA A 218 0.76 13.14 -8.71
C ALA A 218 1.34 12.83 -7.32
N TRP A 219 2.16 11.79 -7.22
CA TRP A 219 2.90 11.50 -6.00
C TRP A 219 3.85 12.62 -5.59
N HIS A 220 4.56 13.23 -6.55
CA HIS A 220 5.40 14.40 -6.29
C HIS A 220 4.60 15.61 -5.87
N ARG A 221 3.40 15.84 -6.43
CA ARG A 221 2.50 16.93 -5.97
C ARG A 221 2.16 16.77 -4.50
N TRP A 222 1.70 15.57 -4.10
CA TRP A 222 1.36 15.23 -2.72
C TRP A 222 2.56 15.36 -1.77
N MET A 223 3.70 14.77 -2.13
CA MET A 223 4.89 14.72 -1.29
C MET A 223 5.56 16.09 -1.03
N ARG A 224 5.18 17.15 -1.74
CA ARG A 224 5.59 18.53 -1.41
C ARG A 224 4.99 19.05 -0.09
N HIS A 225 3.90 18.47 0.38
CA HIS A 225 3.29 18.82 1.67
C HIS A 225 4.01 18.16 2.86
N CYS A 226 4.97 17.27 2.62
CA CYS A 226 5.72 16.62 3.69
C CYS A 226 6.69 17.60 4.38
N ASP A 227 6.31 18.07 5.56
CA ASP A 227 7.14 18.86 6.48
C ASP A 227 7.87 17.94 7.46
N TYR A 228 8.99 17.36 7.02
CA TYR A 228 9.88 16.57 7.88
C TYR A 228 11.37 16.75 7.52
N ALA A 229 12.10 17.42 8.39
CA ALA A 229 13.55 17.63 8.31
C ALA A 229 14.36 16.78 9.32
N GLY A 230 13.73 15.78 9.95
CA GLY A 230 14.36 14.96 10.99
C GLY A 230 15.28 13.83 10.47
N PRO A 231 15.86 13.03 11.39
CA PRO A 231 16.71 11.90 11.02
C PRO A 231 15.99 10.90 10.11
N GLN A 232 16.74 10.27 9.19
CA GLN A 232 16.18 9.25 8.27
C GLN A 232 15.03 9.76 7.38
N ALA A 233 15.02 11.04 7.00
CA ALA A 233 13.95 11.66 6.20
C ALA A 233 13.53 10.85 4.95
N ALA A 234 14.47 10.21 4.25
CA ALA A 234 14.16 9.34 3.11
C ALA A 234 13.30 8.12 3.49
N LEU A 235 13.58 7.49 4.64
CA LEU A 235 12.76 6.39 5.19
C LEU A 235 11.38 6.90 5.63
N VAL A 236 11.29 8.10 6.23
CA VAL A 236 10.02 8.71 6.65
C VAL A 236 9.14 9.02 5.44
N ARG A 237 9.68 9.63 4.38
CA ARG A 237 8.96 9.88 3.11
C ARG A 237 8.50 8.58 2.45
N ARG A 238 9.35 7.54 2.44
CA ARG A 238 9.00 6.20 1.96
C ARG A 238 7.86 5.57 2.76
N ALA A 239 7.90 5.68 4.08
CA ALA A 239 6.84 5.18 4.96
C ALA A 239 5.52 5.94 4.76
N ALA A 240 5.56 7.27 4.63
CA ALA A 240 4.40 8.09 4.35
C ALA A 240 3.70 7.68 3.04
N LEU A 241 4.46 7.47 1.96
CA LEU A 241 3.93 6.94 0.69
C LEU A 241 3.32 5.54 0.85
N THR A 242 3.91 4.68 1.68
CA THR A 242 3.36 3.34 1.96
C THR A 242 2.02 3.44 2.69
N LEU A 243 1.89 4.33 3.68
CA LEU A 243 0.61 4.60 4.35
C LEU A 243 -0.42 5.19 3.39
N LYS A 244 -0.03 6.14 2.53
CA LYS A 244 -0.92 6.75 1.52
C LYS A 244 -1.37 5.77 0.43
N MET A 245 -0.62 4.71 0.15
CA MET A 245 -1.09 3.60 -0.71
C MET A 245 -2.11 2.67 -0.02
N CYS A 246 -2.34 2.83 1.29
CA CYS A 246 -3.36 2.13 2.08
C CYS A 246 -4.55 3.02 2.47
N ASP A 247 -4.53 4.29 2.07
CA ASP A 247 -5.57 5.29 2.31
C ASP A 247 -6.63 5.20 1.20
N ASP A 248 -7.86 4.85 1.55
CA ASP A 248 -9.04 4.97 0.68
C ASP A 248 -9.56 6.41 0.73
N TRP A 249 -8.81 7.32 0.12
CA TRP A 249 -9.13 8.75 -0.07
C TRP A 249 -10.56 9.09 -0.47
N ALA A 250 -11.29 8.19 -1.13
CA ALA A 250 -12.67 8.40 -1.56
C ALA A 250 -13.69 8.20 -0.42
N SER A 251 -13.26 7.55 0.67
CA SER A 251 -14.02 7.40 1.92
C SER A 251 -13.34 8.06 3.11
N GLY A 252 -12.03 8.34 3.07
CA GLY A 252 -11.22 8.75 4.22
C GLY A 252 -10.82 7.58 5.14
N SER A 253 -11.12 6.34 4.76
CA SER A 253 -10.76 5.16 5.56
C SER A 253 -9.36 4.64 5.22
N LEU A 254 -8.72 3.92 6.14
CA LEU A 254 -7.37 3.39 5.94
C LEU A 254 -7.31 1.89 6.26
N VAL A 255 -6.84 1.06 5.32
CA VAL A 255 -6.68 -0.39 5.51
C VAL A 255 -5.50 -0.67 6.43
N ALA A 256 -5.61 -1.66 7.33
CA ALA A 256 -4.47 -2.04 8.17
C ALA A 256 -3.32 -2.64 7.33
N ALA A 257 -3.66 -3.45 6.33
CA ALA A 257 -2.77 -3.85 5.23
C ALA A 257 -3.59 -4.21 3.97
N PRO A 258 -3.03 -4.06 2.75
CA PRO A 258 -3.72 -4.40 1.51
C PRO A 258 -3.76 -5.91 1.22
N THR A 259 -3.76 -6.75 2.26
CA THR A 259 -3.66 -8.22 2.22
C THR A 259 -4.58 -8.87 3.23
N SER A 260 -5.01 -10.11 2.97
CA SER A 260 -5.83 -10.90 3.89
C SER A 260 -5.16 -12.23 4.23
N SER A 261 -5.50 -12.78 5.40
CA SER A 261 -5.20 -14.15 5.83
C SER A 261 -3.71 -14.51 5.88
N LEU A 262 -2.81 -13.51 5.94
CA LEU A 262 -1.39 -13.73 6.18
C LEU A 262 -1.15 -14.12 7.64
N PRO A 263 -0.34 -15.16 7.92
CA PRO A 263 -0.17 -15.67 9.28
C PRO A 263 0.86 -14.85 10.06
N ALA A 264 0.45 -14.28 11.20
CA ALA A 264 1.35 -13.47 12.04
C ALA A 264 2.64 -14.23 12.48
N PRO A 265 2.55 -15.50 12.91
CA PRO A 265 3.64 -16.46 12.80
C PRO A 265 3.28 -17.54 11.77
N ILE A 266 4.21 -17.91 10.89
CA ILE A 266 4.00 -18.98 9.89
C ILE A 266 3.53 -20.28 10.59
N GLY A 267 2.36 -20.79 10.19
CA GLY A 267 1.72 -21.97 10.79
C GLY A 267 0.85 -21.68 12.01
N GLY A 268 0.69 -20.40 12.37
CA GLY A 268 -0.21 -19.95 13.43
C GLY A 268 -1.68 -19.87 12.99
N ILE A 269 -2.54 -19.57 13.97
CA ILE A 269 -3.99 -19.41 13.82
C ILE A 269 -4.43 -17.93 13.67
N ARG A 270 -3.49 -16.99 13.56
CA ARG A 270 -3.77 -15.55 13.53
C ARG A 270 -3.64 -15.05 12.10
N ASN A 271 -4.69 -15.29 11.33
CA ASN A 271 -4.75 -15.08 9.89
C ASN A 271 -5.99 -14.20 9.61
N TRP A 272 -5.86 -12.90 9.86
CA TRP A 272 -6.98 -11.96 9.80
C TRP A 272 -7.12 -11.32 8.43
N ASP A 273 -8.29 -10.79 8.11
CA ASP A 273 -8.43 -9.86 7.00
C ASP A 273 -8.04 -8.44 7.43
N ASP A 274 -6.84 -8.01 7.05
CA ASP A 274 -6.30 -6.68 7.38
C ASP A 274 -6.77 -5.59 6.38
N ARG A 275 -7.60 -5.94 5.38
CA ARG A 275 -8.14 -5.01 4.36
C ARG A 275 -9.33 -4.19 4.85
N TYR A 276 -9.68 -4.33 6.12
CA TYR A 276 -10.68 -3.52 6.81
C TYR A 276 -10.03 -2.37 7.57
N ALA A 277 -10.84 -1.36 7.90
CA ALA A 277 -10.37 -0.18 8.64
C ALA A 277 -10.40 -0.47 10.14
N TRP A 278 -9.24 -0.78 10.72
CA TRP A 278 -9.05 -0.95 12.16
C TRP A 278 -8.80 0.40 12.82
N ILE A 279 -9.73 0.84 13.69
CA ILE A 279 -9.73 2.21 14.26
C ILE A 279 -8.40 2.55 14.95
N ARG A 280 -7.82 1.60 15.68
CA ARG A 280 -6.52 1.77 16.36
C ARG A 280 -5.37 2.01 15.37
N ASP A 281 -5.34 1.24 14.30
CA ASP A 281 -4.17 1.16 13.43
C ASP A 281 -4.18 2.32 12.43
N ALA A 282 -5.37 2.68 11.93
CA ALA A 282 -5.61 3.91 11.19
C ALA A 282 -5.33 5.17 12.05
N ALA A 283 -5.76 5.20 13.32
CA ALA A 283 -5.45 6.32 14.22
C ALA A 283 -3.94 6.56 14.41
N TYR A 284 -3.12 5.49 14.48
CA TYR A 284 -1.66 5.63 14.51
C TYR A 284 -1.08 6.11 13.17
N ALA A 285 -1.60 5.63 12.04
CA ALA A 285 -1.17 6.06 10.71
C ALA A 285 -1.43 7.55 10.49
N VAL A 286 -2.65 8.04 10.74
CA VAL A 286 -2.98 9.46 10.55
C VAL A 286 -2.29 10.36 11.56
N PHE A 287 -2.06 9.89 12.80
CA PHE A 287 -1.26 10.61 13.78
C PHE A 287 0.21 10.77 13.32
N ALA A 288 0.77 9.76 12.66
CA ALA A 288 2.12 9.85 12.09
C ALA A 288 2.16 10.80 10.89
N LEU A 289 1.19 10.70 9.97
CA LEU A 289 1.03 11.57 8.79
C LEU A 289 0.87 13.05 9.20
N ARG A 290 -0.02 13.34 10.16
CA ARG A 290 -0.24 14.71 10.66
C ARG A 290 1.02 15.34 11.25
N ARG A 291 1.89 14.55 11.90
CA ARG A 291 3.17 15.05 12.45
C ARG A 291 4.22 15.39 11.41
N ILE A 292 3.96 15.12 10.12
CA ILE A 292 4.87 15.40 9.00
C ILE A 292 4.20 16.22 7.89
N GLY A 293 3.19 17.02 8.22
CA GLY A 293 2.54 17.98 7.30
C GLY A 293 1.30 17.50 6.54
N PHE A 294 0.87 16.25 6.77
CA PHE A 294 -0.31 15.66 6.14
C PHE A 294 -1.53 15.76 7.08
N ASP A 295 -2.08 16.98 7.22
CA ASP A 295 -3.27 17.25 8.05
C ASP A 295 -4.56 16.70 7.41
N GLY A 296 -4.70 16.78 6.09
CA GLY A 296 -5.93 16.39 5.37
C GLY A 296 -6.32 14.93 5.60
N GLU A 297 -5.35 14.02 5.52
CA GLU A 297 -5.53 12.59 5.80
C GLU A 297 -6.08 12.32 7.22
N ALA A 298 -5.73 13.16 8.19
CA ALA A 298 -6.24 13.02 9.56
C ALA A 298 -7.66 13.58 9.71
N ASP A 299 -7.99 14.65 8.98
CA ASP A 299 -9.30 15.27 9.01
C ASP A 299 -10.34 14.43 8.24
N SER A 300 -10.00 13.91 7.05
CA SER A 300 -10.87 12.97 6.29
C SER A 300 -11.10 11.66 7.06
N PHE A 301 -10.09 11.10 7.74
CA PHE A 301 -10.27 9.94 8.61
C PHE A 301 -11.18 10.23 9.81
N LEU A 302 -11.05 11.40 10.45
CA LEU A 302 -11.93 11.77 11.54
C LEU A 302 -13.39 11.90 11.07
N GLY A 303 -13.62 12.52 9.91
CA GLY A 303 -14.94 12.57 9.28
C GLY A 303 -15.52 11.18 9.05
N TRP A 304 -14.75 10.29 8.43
CA TRP A 304 -15.15 8.90 8.19
C TRP A 304 -15.49 8.13 9.48
N VAL A 305 -14.70 8.29 10.56
CA VAL A 305 -15.00 7.63 11.85
C VAL A 305 -16.31 8.13 12.45
N LEU A 306 -16.61 9.44 12.32
CA LEU A 306 -17.86 10.02 12.80
C LEU A 306 -19.05 9.49 11.99
N ASP A 307 -18.95 9.47 10.66
CA ASP A 307 -19.98 8.89 9.79
C ASP A 307 -20.23 7.41 10.10
N ALA A 308 -19.17 6.61 10.25
CA ALA A 308 -19.27 5.20 10.62
C ALA A 308 -19.94 4.99 12.00
N PHE A 309 -19.66 5.88 12.95
CA PHE A 309 -20.32 5.88 14.26
C PHE A 309 -21.81 6.28 14.17
N GLU A 310 -22.16 7.29 13.38
CA GLU A 310 -23.56 7.70 13.19
C GLU A 310 -24.41 6.60 12.55
N HIS A 311 -23.85 5.87 11.57
CA HIS A 311 -24.51 4.73 10.93
C HIS A 311 -24.64 3.53 11.88
N SER A 312 -23.58 3.19 12.62
CA SER A 312 -23.58 2.00 13.50
C SER A 312 -24.22 2.21 14.88
N ARG A 313 -24.36 3.47 15.32
CA ARG A 313 -24.83 3.93 16.64
C ARG A 313 -24.04 3.37 17.84
N GLN A 314 -22.94 2.66 17.60
CA GLN A 314 -22.08 2.06 18.63
C GLN A 314 -20.63 2.02 18.11
N PRO A 315 -19.62 2.31 18.95
CA PRO A 315 -18.23 2.29 18.51
C PRO A 315 -17.75 0.85 18.31
N ARG A 316 -17.14 0.56 17.16
CA ARG A 316 -16.56 -0.76 16.84
C ARG A 316 -15.04 -0.68 16.76
N ILE A 317 -14.37 -1.83 16.91
CA ILE A 317 -12.91 -1.94 16.79
C ILE A 317 -12.46 -1.78 15.32
N MET A 318 -13.30 -2.22 14.39
CA MET A 318 -13.08 -2.15 12.94
C MET A 318 -14.40 -1.98 12.18
N TYR A 319 -14.30 -1.49 10.96
CA TYR A 319 -15.41 -1.30 10.02
C TYR A 319 -14.98 -1.71 8.61
N THR A 320 -15.95 -1.95 7.71
CA THR A 320 -15.65 -1.94 6.27
C THR A 320 -15.24 -0.54 5.84
N LEU A 321 -14.59 -0.39 4.68
CA LEU A 321 -14.13 0.92 4.19
C LEU A 321 -15.27 1.93 3.98
N GLN A 322 -16.52 1.47 3.85
CA GLN A 322 -17.72 2.33 3.79
C GLN A 322 -18.40 2.54 5.16
N GLY A 323 -17.68 2.34 6.27
CA GLY A 323 -18.18 2.55 7.63
C GLY A 323 -19.23 1.52 8.10
N ALA A 324 -19.43 0.44 7.35
CA ALA A 324 -20.40 -0.60 7.70
C ALA A 324 -19.81 -1.64 8.68
N THR A 325 -20.67 -2.50 9.21
CA THR A 325 -20.23 -3.63 10.04
C THR A 325 -19.47 -4.65 9.17
N VAL A 326 -18.29 -5.07 9.63
CA VAL A 326 -17.53 -6.15 8.96
C VAL A 326 -18.31 -7.47 9.00
N PRO A 327 -18.20 -8.34 7.97
CA PRO A 327 -18.78 -9.68 8.00
C PRO A 327 -18.22 -10.54 9.13
N ASP A 328 -18.99 -11.54 9.56
CA ASP A 328 -18.51 -12.58 10.49
C ASP A 328 -17.32 -13.37 9.89
N GLU A 329 -16.51 -13.96 10.77
CA GLU A 329 -15.37 -14.77 10.37
C GLU A 329 -15.79 -16.10 9.72
N VAL A 330 -15.16 -16.43 8.58
CA VAL A 330 -15.38 -17.67 7.84
C VAL A 330 -14.07 -18.45 7.75
N GLU A 331 -14.10 -19.78 7.83
CA GLU A 331 -12.94 -20.62 7.48
C GLU A 331 -12.97 -20.91 5.96
N ASP A 332 -12.23 -20.14 5.15
CA ASP A 332 -12.03 -20.48 3.72
C ASP A 332 -10.99 -21.61 3.60
N GLY A 333 -11.48 -22.83 3.45
CA GLY A 333 -10.67 -24.02 3.22
C GLY A 333 -10.17 -24.19 1.77
N GLU A 334 -10.46 -23.24 0.87
CA GLU A 334 -10.04 -23.34 -0.53
C GLU A 334 -8.56 -22.98 -0.76
N PRO A 335 -8.01 -21.83 -0.29
CA PRO A 335 -6.60 -21.50 -0.51
C PRO A 335 -5.65 -22.46 0.20
N ALA A 336 -4.42 -22.58 -0.28
CA ALA A 336 -3.38 -23.37 0.38
C ALA A 336 -2.72 -22.67 1.60
N GLY A 337 -3.01 -21.39 1.83
CA GLY A 337 -2.39 -20.55 2.86
C GLY A 337 -0.94 -20.19 2.55
N TYR A 338 -0.41 -19.11 3.14
CA TYR A 338 0.99 -18.71 2.89
C TYR A 338 1.95 -19.70 3.55
N ARG A 339 2.53 -20.58 2.72
CA ARG A 339 3.51 -21.64 3.06
C ARG A 339 3.02 -22.74 4.01
N VAL A 340 1.78 -22.68 4.49
CA VAL A 340 1.13 -23.67 5.36
C VAL A 340 -0.40 -23.52 5.26
N PRO A 341 -1.19 -24.60 5.45
CA PRO A 341 -2.64 -24.59 5.29
C PRO A 341 -3.31 -23.45 6.08
N PRO A 342 -4.28 -22.72 5.50
CA PRO A 342 -5.01 -21.71 6.23
C PRO A 342 -6.00 -22.40 7.17
N ARG A 343 -6.49 -21.63 8.15
CA ARG A 343 -7.65 -22.03 8.95
C ARG A 343 -8.74 -20.97 9.02
N CYS A 344 -8.43 -19.69 8.77
CA CYS A 344 -9.39 -18.59 8.85
C CYS A 344 -9.25 -17.64 7.65
N ALA A 345 -10.38 -17.07 7.22
CA ALA A 345 -10.50 -15.98 6.25
C ALA A 345 -11.69 -15.07 6.66
N GLY A 346 -11.43 -14.11 7.55
CA GLY A 346 -12.43 -13.17 8.03
C GLY A 346 -11.92 -12.32 9.19
N ALA A 347 -12.80 -11.52 9.79
CA ALA A 347 -12.38 -10.47 10.72
C ALA A 347 -13.24 -10.38 11.98
N THR A 348 -13.06 -11.32 12.93
CA THR A 348 -13.53 -11.15 14.31
C THR A 348 -12.46 -11.36 15.38
N ALA A 349 -11.80 -10.28 15.76
CA ALA A 349 -11.20 -10.22 17.09
C ALA A 349 -12.31 -10.23 18.15
N ARG A 350 -12.60 -11.39 18.76
CA ARG A 350 -13.47 -11.47 19.95
C ARG A 350 -12.99 -10.43 20.99
N PRO A 351 -13.88 -9.63 21.58
CA PRO A 351 -13.49 -8.58 22.53
C PRO A 351 -12.97 -9.19 23.83
N THR A 352 -11.66 -9.41 23.88
CA THR A 352 -10.95 -9.60 25.15
C THR A 352 -10.71 -8.22 25.74
N SER A 353 -11.53 -7.87 26.73
CA SER A 353 -11.62 -6.56 27.40
C SER A 353 -10.41 -6.23 28.31
N ALA A 354 -9.21 -6.64 27.91
CA ALA A 354 -8.01 -6.68 28.74
C ALA A 354 -6.91 -5.67 28.36
N SER A 355 -6.93 -5.09 27.15
CA SER A 355 -5.86 -4.20 26.66
C SER A 355 -6.23 -2.72 26.51
N THR A 356 -7.52 -2.38 26.38
CA THR A 356 -7.94 -0.97 26.21
C THR A 356 -7.99 -0.18 27.52
N THR A 357 -8.00 -0.86 28.68
CA THR A 357 -8.25 -0.24 30.00
C THR A 357 -6.99 -0.03 30.86
N SER A 358 -5.84 -0.60 30.48
CA SER A 358 -4.61 -0.50 31.28
C SER A 358 -3.84 0.81 31.07
N THR A 359 -3.93 1.42 29.89
CA THR A 359 -3.19 2.65 29.54
C THR A 359 -3.79 3.94 30.13
N ALA A 360 -4.99 3.87 30.72
CA ALA A 360 -5.65 5.02 31.36
C ALA A 360 -5.33 5.16 32.87
N ARG A 361 -4.42 4.35 33.43
CA ARG A 361 -4.06 4.38 34.87
C ARG A 361 -2.57 4.48 35.18
N SER A 362 -1.72 4.70 34.18
CA SER A 362 -0.24 4.76 34.33
C SER A 362 0.38 6.06 33.82
N SER A 363 -0.31 7.18 33.99
CA SER A 363 0.22 8.53 33.71
C SER A 363 -0.10 9.58 34.79
N THR A 364 -0.21 9.16 36.05
CA THR A 364 -0.12 10.08 37.21
C THR A 364 1.35 10.31 37.59
N ALA A 365 2.00 11.25 36.89
CA ALA A 365 3.25 11.84 37.36
C ALA A 365 2.94 12.88 38.46
N PRO A 366 3.67 12.90 39.58
CA PRO A 366 3.40 13.86 40.65
C PRO A 366 3.96 15.24 40.30
N THR A 367 3.09 16.19 39.94
CA THR A 367 3.44 17.61 39.89
C THR A 367 3.43 18.21 41.29
N SER A 368 4.61 18.45 41.85
CA SER A 368 4.81 19.25 43.05
C SER A 368 5.33 20.64 42.70
N GLY A 369 4.80 21.68 43.37
CA GLY A 369 5.40 23.01 43.43
C GLY A 369 4.73 24.13 42.64
N CYS A 370 4.06 25.03 43.36
CA CYS A 370 3.94 26.49 43.12
C CYS A 370 3.35 26.97 41.76
N CYS A 371 2.19 27.65 41.71
CA CYS A 371 2.00 28.96 42.32
C CYS A 371 0.53 29.46 42.40
N ARG A 372 0.25 30.19 43.48
CA ARG A 372 -0.81 31.20 43.76
C ARG A 372 -2.07 31.29 42.87
N ALA A 373 -3.19 30.92 43.50
CA ALA A 373 -4.35 31.76 43.81
C ALA A 373 -4.84 32.83 42.80
N GLY A 374 -6.02 32.59 42.22
CA GLY A 374 -6.93 33.60 41.67
C GLY A 374 -8.39 33.18 41.89
N ARG A 375 -9.18 33.97 42.63
CA ARG A 375 -10.60 33.67 42.91
C ARG A 375 -11.51 34.23 41.81
N SER A 376 -12.46 33.45 41.32
CA SER A 376 -13.82 33.96 41.06
C SER A 376 -14.85 32.84 41.00
N SER A 377 -15.90 32.97 41.79
CA SER A 377 -17.04 32.06 41.89
C SER A 377 -18.07 32.25 40.77
N ARG A 378 -18.76 31.17 40.39
CA ARG A 378 -20.23 31.16 40.21
C ARG A 378 -20.79 29.74 40.35
N ARG A 379 -21.75 29.56 41.27
CA ARG A 379 -22.61 28.37 41.36
C ARG A 379 -23.77 28.52 40.39
N CYS A 380 -24.23 27.41 39.82
CA CYS A 380 -25.65 27.10 39.66
C CYS A 380 -25.78 25.57 39.72
N GLY A 381 -26.62 25.06 40.61
CA GLY A 381 -26.96 23.65 40.70
C GLY A 381 -28.48 23.47 40.68
N ARG A 382 -28.93 22.25 40.40
CA ARG A 382 -30.28 21.76 40.71
C ARG A 382 -30.24 20.25 40.90
N GLU A 383 -31.01 19.79 41.87
CA GLU A 383 -31.05 18.40 42.36
C GLU A 383 -32.36 17.73 41.92
N LEU A 384 -32.29 16.43 41.54
CA LEU A 384 -33.17 15.31 41.95
C LEU A 384 -34.70 15.38 41.69
N PRO A 385 -35.51 14.27 41.77
CA PRO A 385 -35.36 13.10 42.65
C PRO A 385 -35.66 11.68 42.07
N ASP A 386 -35.81 10.73 43.01
CA ASP A 386 -35.62 9.27 42.94
C ASP A 386 -36.77 8.38 42.38
N SER A 387 -36.51 7.06 42.46
CA SER A 387 -37.25 5.87 41.96
C SER A 387 -38.59 5.57 42.67
N PRO A 388 -39.31 4.45 42.34
CA PRO A 388 -39.10 3.22 43.14
C PRO A 388 -39.37 1.81 42.49
N THR A 389 -38.60 0.82 42.96
CA THR A 389 -38.91 -0.61 43.28
C THR A 389 -39.57 -1.65 42.33
N ARG A 390 -39.08 -2.90 42.47
CA ARG A 390 -39.62 -4.21 41.96
C ARG A 390 -40.84 -4.73 42.74
N PRO A 391 -41.46 -5.85 42.29
CA PRO A 391 -41.55 -7.05 43.14
C PRO A 391 -41.11 -8.38 42.48
N SER A 392 -41.36 -9.52 43.15
CA SER A 392 -40.61 -10.81 43.06
C SER A 392 -41.41 -12.02 42.53
N ALA A 393 -40.71 -13.16 42.28
CA ALA A 393 -41.23 -14.45 41.76
C ALA A 393 -41.98 -15.34 42.77
N PRO A 394 -42.62 -16.46 42.34
CA PRO A 394 -42.01 -17.82 42.21
C PRO A 394 -42.42 -18.57 40.89
N GLY A 395 -42.07 -19.84 40.57
CA GLY A 395 -41.20 -20.88 41.18
C GLY A 395 -41.33 -22.29 40.52
N ALA A 396 -40.68 -23.31 41.13
CA ALA A 396 -40.87 -24.79 40.98
C ALA A 396 -40.57 -25.57 39.63
N ASN A 397 -39.32 -26.08 39.48
CA ASN A 397 -38.85 -27.50 39.44
C ASN A 397 -39.71 -28.67 38.83
N PRO A 398 -39.14 -29.88 38.54
CA PRO A 398 -37.94 -30.28 37.76
C PRO A 398 -38.14 -31.52 36.81
N THR A 399 -37.15 -31.86 35.96
CA THR A 399 -36.92 -33.26 35.52
C THR A 399 -35.43 -33.57 35.22
N ARG A 400 -35.09 -34.88 35.23
CA ARG A 400 -33.73 -35.43 35.30
C ARG A 400 -33.05 -35.64 33.93
N GLY A 401 -31.71 -35.61 33.92
CA GLY A 401 -30.88 -36.18 32.86
C GLY A 401 -29.43 -36.43 33.32
N SER A 402 -29.04 -37.68 33.56
CA SER A 402 -27.75 -38.05 34.15
C SER A 402 -26.68 -38.42 33.11
N GLY A 403 -25.45 -37.93 33.26
CA GLY A 403 -24.29 -38.32 32.43
C GLY A 403 -22.98 -38.27 33.23
N LYS A 404 -22.28 -39.41 33.35
CA LYS A 404 -21.11 -39.60 34.22
C LYS A 404 -19.83 -39.07 33.60
N TYR A 405 -18.95 -38.45 34.41
CA TYR A 405 -17.49 -38.54 34.20
C TYR A 405 -16.78 -38.72 35.55
N ALA A 406 -15.84 -39.67 35.58
CA ALA A 406 -15.12 -40.06 36.79
C ALA A 406 -13.81 -39.27 36.97
N ALA A 407 -13.46 -38.98 38.22
CA ALA A 407 -12.18 -38.42 38.58
C ALA A 407 -11.05 -39.47 38.42
N ARG A 408 -9.83 -39.00 38.15
CA ARG A 408 -8.60 -39.76 38.39
C ARG A 408 -7.53 -38.79 38.89
N ASP A 409 -6.93 -39.15 40.02
CA ASP A 409 -5.98 -38.28 40.74
C ASP A 409 -4.67 -38.07 39.99
N GLY A 410 -4.02 -36.95 40.29
CA GLY A 410 -2.77 -36.54 39.65
C GLY A 410 -1.52 -36.86 40.46
N ARG A 411 -0.36 -36.64 39.82
CA ARG A 411 0.87 -36.10 40.40
C ARG A 411 1.73 -35.51 39.27
N SER A 412 1.98 -34.20 39.35
CA SER A 412 3.21 -33.42 39.05
C SER A 412 4.10 -33.77 37.82
N PRO A 413 4.82 -32.79 37.20
CA PRO A 413 5.38 -31.61 37.88
C PRO A 413 5.43 -30.25 37.13
N THR A 414 5.62 -29.20 37.94
CA THR A 414 6.37 -27.93 37.70
C THR A 414 6.42 -27.28 36.31
N ARG A 415 5.90 -26.04 36.24
CA ARG A 415 6.20 -25.03 35.20
C ARG A 415 7.68 -24.57 35.24
N PRO A 416 8.34 -24.37 34.10
CA PRO A 416 9.39 -23.36 33.94
C PRO A 416 8.76 -21.96 33.76
N GLY A 417 9.31 -20.95 34.43
CA GLY A 417 8.81 -19.57 34.38
C GLY A 417 9.24 -18.78 33.14
N CYS A 418 8.58 -17.66 32.89
CA CYS A 418 8.88 -16.76 31.78
C CYS A 418 10.30 -16.20 31.85
N ALA A 419 11.10 -16.43 30.80
CA ALA A 419 12.37 -15.73 30.62
C ALA A 419 12.12 -14.25 30.28
N ARG A 420 12.25 -13.38 31.29
CA ARG A 420 12.36 -11.93 31.07
C ARG A 420 13.73 -11.61 30.50
N TRP A 421 13.79 -10.98 29.34
CA TRP A 421 15.01 -10.40 28.79
C TRP A 421 15.29 -9.03 29.45
N PRO A 422 16.43 -8.84 30.15
CA PRO A 422 16.81 -7.54 30.66
C PRO A 422 17.58 -6.75 29.59
N TRP A 423 16.92 -5.76 28.98
CA TRP A 423 17.61 -4.68 28.28
C TRP A 423 18.28 -3.78 29.32
N ALA A 424 19.58 -3.98 29.55
CA ALA A 424 20.40 -3.12 30.40
C ALA A 424 21.31 -2.26 29.52
N GLY A 425 20.90 -1.00 29.29
CA GLY A 425 21.78 -0.02 28.66
C GLY A 425 22.98 0.29 29.55
N ARG A 426 24.16 0.45 28.95
CA ARG A 426 25.33 1.01 29.62
C ARG A 426 25.91 2.13 28.76
N CYS A 427 25.72 3.37 29.20
CA CYS A 427 26.57 4.47 28.79
C CYS A 427 27.97 4.23 29.39
N ALA A 428 29.01 4.57 28.64
CA ALA A 428 30.38 4.61 29.15
C ALA A 428 30.97 5.99 28.86
N SER A 429 31.31 6.72 29.93
CA SER A 429 32.06 7.96 29.91
C SER A 429 33.21 7.86 30.92
N GLY A 430 34.30 8.60 30.67
CA GLY A 430 35.54 8.56 31.46
C GLY A 430 36.68 7.90 30.67
N SER A 431 37.60 8.65 30.04
CA SER A 431 38.65 9.54 30.58
C SER A 431 39.90 8.77 31.04
N GLY A 432 41.02 8.94 30.33
CA GLY A 432 42.30 8.29 30.63
C GLY A 432 43.43 8.74 29.72
N THR A 433 44.07 9.86 30.10
CA THR A 433 45.29 10.46 29.56
C THR A 433 46.42 9.51 29.10
N ALA A 434 47.05 9.83 27.96
CA ALA A 434 48.51 10.01 27.85
C ALA A 434 48.92 10.65 26.50
N CYS A 435 49.71 11.72 26.54
CA CYS A 435 50.60 12.15 25.45
C CYS A 435 52.05 11.82 25.84
N PRO A 436 52.97 11.72 24.87
CA PRO A 436 54.14 12.58 24.94
C PRO A 436 54.41 13.34 23.62
N ALA A 437 55.27 14.35 23.70
CA ALA A 437 55.52 15.33 22.65
C ALA A 437 56.94 15.23 22.04
N GLY A 438 57.16 15.93 20.92
CA GLY A 438 58.45 16.12 20.25
C GLY A 438 58.56 15.41 18.90
N SER A 439 59.14 15.99 17.83
CA SER A 439 59.84 17.29 17.74
C SER A 439 60.04 17.77 16.27
N THR A 440 60.40 19.05 16.13
CA THR A 440 61.17 19.67 15.02
C THR A 440 60.67 19.70 13.56
N SER A 441 60.23 20.91 13.16
CA SER A 441 60.71 21.73 12.02
C SER A 441 60.80 21.17 10.58
N GLY A 442 60.12 21.84 9.65
CA GLY A 442 60.38 21.73 8.21
C GLY A 442 59.48 22.65 7.37
N GLY A 443 59.88 23.92 7.17
CA GLY A 443 59.04 24.90 6.46
C GLY A 443 59.26 24.94 4.94
N ARG A 444 58.17 25.10 4.16
CA ARG A 444 58.16 25.73 2.82
C ARG A 444 56.72 26.11 2.41
N ARG A 445 56.49 27.40 2.10
CA ARG A 445 55.34 27.92 1.33
C ARG A 445 55.73 28.00 -0.17
N PRO A 446 54.85 28.42 -1.10
CA PRO A 446 53.55 27.85 -1.45
C PRO A 446 53.44 27.61 -2.98
N ARG A 447 52.39 26.94 -3.46
CA ARG A 447 51.94 27.08 -4.87
C ARG A 447 50.42 27.22 -4.96
N ARG A 448 49.97 28.16 -5.79
CA ARG A 448 48.58 28.39 -6.22
C ARG A 448 48.32 27.68 -7.56
N CYS A 449 47.05 27.67 -7.96
CA CYS A 449 46.52 27.30 -9.29
C CYS A 449 46.50 25.78 -9.56
N ALA A 450 45.47 25.22 -10.23
CA ALA A 450 44.27 25.80 -10.84
C ALA A 450 43.07 24.83 -10.76
N ALA A 451 41.85 25.36 -10.93
CA ALA A 451 40.65 24.57 -11.19
C ALA A 451 40.30 24.63 -12.70
N PRO A 452 39.84 23.54 -13.33
CA PRO A 452 39.31 23.58 -14.70
C PRO A 452 37.80 23.82 -14.71
N SER A 453 37.40 24.93 -15.33
CA SER A 453 36.00 25.22 -15.69
C SER A 453 35.55 24.38 -16.88
N TRP A 454 34.31 23.89 -16.88
CA TRP A 454 33.63 23.43 -18.10
C TRP A 454 32.62 24.47 -18.58
N ARG A 455 32.73 24.85 -19.86
CA ARG A 455 31.91 25.88 -20.52
C ARG A 455 30.79 25.23 -21.34
N SER A 456 29.62 25.87 -21.33
CA SER A 456 28.59 25.68 -22.36
C SER A 456 29.03 26.34 -23.69
N PRO A 457 28.59 25.82 -24.84
CA PRO A 457 28.54 26.58 -26.08
C PRO A 457 27.14 27.17 -26.30
N GLY A 458 27.09 28.44 -26.69
CA GLY A 458 25.89 29.09 -27.22
C GLY A 458 26.27 29.95 -28.43
N ARG A 459 25.39 30.02 -29.42
CA ARG A 459 25.37 30.93 -30.58
C ARG A 459 23.98 30.86 -31.22
N GLU A 460 23.48 31.85 -31.95
CA GLU A 460 23.45 33.31 -31.74
C GLU A 460 22.26 33.85 -32.58
N VAL A 461 21.77 35.05 -32.27
CA VAL A 461 20.54 35.60 -32.86
C VAL A 461 20.77 36.26 -34.22
N ALA A 462 19.78 36.18 -35.11
CA ALA A 462 19.55 37.15 -36.17
C ALA A 462 18.06 37.53 -36.23
N ALA A 463 17.75 38.80 -36.52
CA ALA A 463 16.40 39.37 -36.52
C ALA A 463 16.15 40.22 -37.79
N VAL A 464 14.97 40.87 -37.85
CA VAL A 464 14.39 41.68 -38.96
C VAL A 464 13.62 40.83 -40.00
N GLY A 465 12.34 41.12 -40.34
CA GLY A 465 11.39 42.07 -39.75
C GLY A 465 10.10 42.26 -40.56
N ARG A 466 9.06 42.83 -39.89
CA ARG A 466 7.84 43.50 -40.43
C ARG A 466 6.89 42.75 -41.39
N GLY A 467 5.61 42.66 -41.01
CA GLY A 467 4.49 42.42 -41.93
C GLY A 467 3.11 42.46 -41.24
N ARG A 468 2.32 43.52 -41.43
CA ARG A 468 0.92 43.61 -40.98
C ARG A 468 -0.03 42.98 -42.01
N ALA A 469 -1.08 42.30 -41.56
CA ALA A 469 -2.38 42.24 -42.24
C ALA A 469 -3.49 41.85 -41.25
N ALA A 470 -4.73 42.27 -41.51
CA ALA A 470 -5.89 42.06 -40.65
C ALA A 470 -7.01 41.30 -41.38
N VAL A 471 -7.83 40.55 -40.62
CA VAL A 471 -9.33 40.57 -40.59
C VAL A 471 -10.03 40.70 -41.96
N PRO A 472 -10.94 39.78 -42.37
CA PRO A 472 -12.25 39.75 -41.69
C PRO A 472 -13.01 38.42 -41.56
N LEU A 473 -14.02 38.47 -40.67
CA LEU A 473 -15.17 37.57 -40.65
C LEU A 473 -16.02 37.75 -41.94
N SER A 474 -16.71 36.68 -42.35
CA SER A 474 -17.95 36.81 -43.11
C SER A 474 -18.97 35.75 -42.71
N ALA A 475 -20.14 36.18 -42.24
CA ALA A 475 -21.28 35.29 -42.00
C ALA A 475 -22.07 35.04 -43.30
N ARG A 476 -22.66 33.85 -43.46
CA ARG A 476 -23.82 33.64 -44.33
C ARG A 476 -24.86 32.74 -43.65
N ARG A 477 -26.13 33.03 -43.95
CA ARG A 477 -27.34 32.46 -43.33
C ARG A 477 -27.87 31.25 -44.10
N GLY A 478 -28.16 30.15 -43.39
CA GLY A 478 -29.26 29.18 -43.59
C GLY A 478 -29.54 28.59 -45.00
N PRO A 479 -30.67 27.87 -45.17
CA PRO A 479 -31.64 27.41 -44.18
C PRO A 479 -31.94 25.88 -44.22
N GLY A 480 -32.70 25.38 -43.24
CA GLY A 480 -33.79 24.43 -43.55
C GLY A 480 -33.69 22.95 -43.14
N ARG A 481 -34.57 22.60 -42.18
CA ARG A 481 -35.51 21.45 -42.19
C ARG A 481 -35.06 19.99 -41.94
N THR A 482 -35.62 19.47 -40.84
CA THR A 482 -36.33 18.18 -40.66
C THR A 482 -35.60 16.84 -40.92
N GLY A 483 -35.24 16.18 -39.82
CA GLY A 483 -35.99 15.03 -39.31
C GLY A 483 -35.98 13.71 -40.10
N ARG A 484 -35.10 12.80 -39.69
CA ARG A 484 -35.48 11.47 -39.18
C ARG A 484 -34.38 10.90 -38.28
#